data_AF-A0A1J3ZX97-F1
#
_entry.id   AF-A0A1J3ZX97-F1
#
_cell.length_a   1.000
_cell.length_b   1.000
_cell.length_c   1.000
_cell.angle_alpha   90.00
_cell.angle_beta   90.00
_cell.angle_gamma   90.00
#
_symmetry.space_group_name_H-M   'P 1'
#
loop_
_entity.id
_entity.type
_entity.pdbx_description
1 polymer ?
#
loop_
_entity_poly.entity_id
_entity_poly.type
_entity_poly.pdbx_seq_one_letter_code
_entity_poly.pdbx_strand_id
1 'polypeptide(L)' 'MKDNQLTYILLIIASILLILNGIFAFEHTIAMILLSLLFIIIGVVLLIVVVRLMFKGKKN' A
#
# COMPACT_ATOMS: atom_id res chain seq x y z
N MET A 1 20.43 -10.34 -3.60
CA MET A 1 19.45 -10.22 -4.71
C MET A 1 18.07 -10.82 -4.38
N LYS A 2 17.93 -11.72 -3.38
CA LYS A 2 16.61 -12.23 -2.93
C LYS A 2 15.90 -11.28 -1.94
N ASP A 3 16.65 -10.49 -1.18
CA ASP A 3 16.11 -9.59 -0.15
C ASP A 3 15.25 -8.48 -0.75
N ASN A 4 15.69 -7.84 -1.84
CA ASN A 4 14.89 -6.83 -2.54
C ASN A 4 13.55 -7.39 -3.05
N GLN A 5 13.52 -8.66 -3.44
CA GLN A 5 12.32 -9.32 -3.94
C GLN A 5 11.32 -9.58 -2.80
N LEU A 6 11.82 -10.00 -1.63
CA LEU A 6 11.01 -10.11 -0.41
C LEU A 6 10.49 -8.73 0.03
N THR A 7 11.32 -7.68 -0.03
CA THR A 7 10.90 -6.31 0.29
C THR A 7 9.76 -5.86 -0.61
N TYR A 8 9.82 -6.10 -1.93
CA TYR A 8 8.72 -5.76 -2.83
C TYR A 8 7.43 -6.54 -2.55
N ILE A 9 7.53 -7.83 -2.27
CA ILE A 9 6.36 -8.66 -1.90
C ILE A 9 5.74 -8.12 -0.60
N LEU A 10 6.58 -7.82 0.39
CA LEU A 10 6.13 -7.29 1.68
C LEU A 10 5.45 -5.91 1.52
N LEU A 11 5.99 -5.06 0.65
CA LEU A 11 5.42 -3.76 0.32
C LEU A 11 4.07 -3.87 -0.41
N ILE A 12 3.92 -4.85 -1.30
CA ILE A 12 2.63 -5.14 -1.96
C ILE A 12 1.61 -5.57 -0.91
N ILE A 13 1.97 -6.50 -0.02
CA ILE A 13 1.10 -6.96 1.06
C ILE A 13 0.72 -5.80 1.99
N ALA A 14 1.69 -4.97 2.39
CA ALA A 14 1.45 -3.79 3.22
C ALA A 14 0.48 -2.80 2.54
N SER A 15 0.64 -2.56 1.23
CA SER A 15 -0.26 -1.69 0.47
C SER A 15 -1.70 -2.23 0.45
N ILE A 16 -1.87 -3.55 0.24
CA ILE A 16 -3.18 -4.20 0.26
C ILE A 16 -3.81 -4.12 1.65
N LEU A 17 -3.03 -4.39 2.71
CA LEU A 17 -3.51 -4.28 4.09
C LEU A 17 -3.92 -2.85 4.45
N LEU A 18 -3.21 -1.83 3.96
CA LEU A 18 -3.56 -0.43 4.20
C LEU A 18 -4.87 -0.05 3.50
N ILE A 19 -5.08 -0.50 2.27
CA ILE A 19 -6.34 -0.30 1.54
C ILE A 19 -7.49 -1.01 2.24
N LEU A 20 -7.31 -2.27 2.66
CA LEU A 20 -8.30 -3.02 3.43
C LEU A 20 -8.61 -2.33 4.76
N ASN A 21 -7.60 -1.80 5.44
CA ASN A 21 -7.78 -1.06 6.70
C ASN A 21 -8.62 0.21 6.50
N GLY A 22 -8.40 0.93 5.41
CA GLY A 22 -9.26 2.06 5.05
C GLY A 22 -10.68 1.62 4.73
N ILE A 23 -10.88 0.56 3.94
CA ILE A 23 -12.23 0.08 3.56
C ILE A 23 -13.01 -0.45 4.78
N PHE A 24 -12.35 -1.15 5.70
CA PHE A 24 -12.96 -1.71 6.91
C PHE A 24 -13.08 -0.71 8.06
N ALA A 25 -13.12 0.60 7.80
CA ALA A 25 -13.35 1.58 8.86
C ALA A 25 -14.67 1.31 9.58
N PHE A 26 -14.58 0.69 10.77
CA PHE A 26 -15.71 0.10 11.50
C PHE A 26 -16.60 1.14 12.18
N GLU A 27 -16.07 2.34 12.46
CA GLU A 27 -16.83 3.42 13.08
C GLU A 27 -17.03 4.57 12.08
N HIS A 28 -18.28 5.02 11.91
CA HIS A 28 -18.63 6.14 11.04
C HIS A 28 -18.39 7.51 11.69
N THR A 29 -17.38 7.63 12.55
CA THR A 29 -16.95 8.92 13.09
C THR A 29 -16.25 9.71 11.98
N ILE A 30 -16.49 11.02 11.91
CA ILE A 30 -15.89 11.91 10.88
C ILE A 30 -14.36 11.74 10.80
N ALA A 31 -13.70 11.63 11.95
CA ALA A 31 -12.26 11.39 12.03
C ALA A 31 -11.84 10.06 11.41
N MET A 32 -12.60 8.98 11.61
CA MET A 32 -12.27 7.65 11.08
C MET A 32 -12.52 7.58 9.57
N ILE A 33 -13.55 8.25 9.05
CA ILE A 33 -13.80 8.40 7.61
C ILE A 33 -12.64 9.16 6.94
N LEU A 34 -12.16 10.24 7.55
CA LEU A 34 -11.04 11.02 7.03
C LEU A 34 -9.75 10.19 7.01
N LEU A 35 -9.49 9.44 8.09
CA LEU A 35 -8.31 8.58 8.23
C LEU A 35 -8.36 7.40 7.25
N SER A 36 -9.54 6.80 7.07
CA SER A 36 -9.81 5.77 6.08
C SER A 36 -9.46 6.24 4.67
N LEU A 37 -9.92 7.42 4.28
CA LEU A 37 -9.63 8.01 2.98
C LEU A 37 -8.12 8.22 2.79
N LEU A 38 -7.44 8.73 3.82
CA LEU A 38 -5.98 8.88 3.83
C LEU A 38 -5.26 7.54 3.64
N PHE A 39 -5.66 6.48 4.36
CA PHE A 39 -5.05 5.16 4.24
C PHE A 39 -5.26 4.54 2.86
N ILE A 40 -6.43 4.72 2.24
CA ILE A 40 -6.67 4.27 0.87
C ILE A 40 -5.74 5.01 -0.11
N ILE A 41 -5.65 6.33 0.00
CA ILE A 41 -4.78 7.15 -0.88
C ILE A 41 -3.31 6.73 -0.74
N ILE A 42 -2.82 6.63 0.50
CA ILE A 42 -1.44 6.23 0.78
C ILE A 42 -1.19 4.81 0.25
N GLY A 43 -2.14 3.88 0.44
CA GLY A 43 -2.02 2.50 -0.01
C GLY A 43 -1.92 2.38 -1.53
N VAL A 44 -2.72 3.15 -2.26
CA VAL A 44 -2.67 3.20 -3.73
C VAL A 44 -1.35 3.81 -4.22
N VAL A 45 -0.91 4.93 -3.63
CA VAL A 45 0.36 5.57 -4.00
C VAL A 45 1.54 4.62 -3.74
N LEU A 46 1.56 3.96 -2.58
CA LEU A 46 2.59 3.00 -2.22
C LEU A 46 2.64 1.84 -3.22
N LEU A 47 1.48 1.30 -3.61
CA LEU A 47 1.38 0.23 -4.60
C LEU A 47 1.96 0.65 -5.96
N ILE A 48 1.63 1.86 -6.43
CA ILE A 48 2.19 2.42 -7.69
C ILE A 48 3.71 2.55 -7.62
N VAL A 49 4.24 3.08 -6.51
CA VAL A 49 5.69 3.25 -6.30
C VAL A 49 6.39 1.90 -6.31
N VAL A 50 5.84 0.91 -5.61
CA VAL A 50 6.40 -0.44 -5.49
C VAL A 50 6.41 -1.16 -6.83
N VAL A 51 5.29 -1.10 -7.55
CA VAL A 51 5.19 -1.64 -8.91
C VAL A 51 6.22 -0.98 -9.82
N ARG A 52 6.35 0.36 -9.81
CA ARG A 52 7.38 1.07 -10.58
C ARG A 52 8.80 0.63 -10.20
N LEU A 53 9.12 0.53 -8.92
CA LEU A 53 10.45 0.12 -8.46
C LEU A 53 10.76 -1.32 -8.90
N MET A 54 9.79 -2.22 -8.79
CA MET A 54 9.92 -3.61 -9.21
C MET A 54 10.19 -3.73 -10.71
N PHE A 55 9.47 -2.96 -11.55
CA PHE A 55 9.71 -2.93 -13.00
C PHE A 55 11.05 -2.28 -13.37
N LYS A 56 11.47 -1.22 -12.66
CA LYS A 56 12.76 -0.56 -12.90
C LYS A 56 13.94 -1.47 -12.51
N GLY A 57 13.81 -2.24 -11.44
CA GLY A 57 14.82 -3.22 -11.01
C GLY A 57 14.98 -4.43 -11.93
N LYS A 58 13.98 -4.74 -12.77
CA LYS A 58 14.04 -5.85 -13.75
C LYS A 58 14.69 -5.46 -15.09
N LYS A 59 14.87 -4.15 -15.34
CA LYS A 59 15.43 -3.63 -16.61
C LYS A 59 16.96 -3.43 -16.57
N ASN A 60 17.60 -3.60 -15.41
CA ASN A 60 19.06 -3.56 -15.26
C ASN A 60 19.67 -4.96 -15.30
#